data_AF-A0AA37SUM9-F1
#
_entry.id   AF-A0AA37SUM9-F1
#
_cell.length_a   1.000
_cell.length_b   1.000
_cell.length_c   1.000
_cell.angle_alpha   90.00
_cell.angle_beta   90.00
_cell.angle_gamma   90.00
#
_symmetry.space_group_name_H-M   'P 1'
#
loop_
_entity.id
_entity.type
_entity.pdbx_description
1 polymer ?
#
loop_
_entity_poly.entity_id
_entity_poly.type
_entity_poly.pdbx_seq_one_letter_code
_entity_poly.pdbx_strand_id
1 'polypeptide(L)'
;MELMPTENQGANTSAFTDVWMFQDGRSSGVYELPRKIPVVNNGSVSGSIQAGIRDNGINSSPRIYPFVDTYNFNLTPDEGEVIPLLPIFKYLETTNFRLVDDFNGAHQFGFDEDGVDSIRIEITDEGEGLIKLQPGELIQEATALVFNEIPQDGSPVYLEIDYKGNLDLDLGLIGITGESVFKDYFVSLRSENTWKKAYINFTDLIIASGFDGYQIVIGADNSINTTEAKIYIDNIKLLHF
;
A
#
# COMPACT_ATOMS: atom_id res chain seq x y z
N MET A 1 -7.91 12.71 6.88
CA MET A 1 -6.77 13.17 6.06
C MET A 1 -7.00 12.60 4.69
N GLU A 2 -6.61 13.35 3.67
CA GLU A 2 -6.85 12.95 2.28
C GLU A 2 -5.52 12.91 1.52
N LEU A 3 -5.48 12.07 0.51
CA LEU A 3 -4.48 12.11 -0.54
C LEU A 3 -5.07 12.93 -1.71
N MET A 4 -4.24 13.51 -2.55
CA MET A 4 -4.68 14.15 -3.79
C MET A 4 -3.71 13.76 -4.92
N PRO A 5 -3.94 12.59 -5.54
CA PRO A 5 -3.13 12.16 -6.68
C PRO A 5 -3.42 13.01 -7.92
N THR A 6 -2.46 13.05 -8.83
CA THR A 6 -2.68 13.46 -10.22
C THR A 6 -3.31 12.33 -11.03
N GLU A 7 -3.79 12.63 -12.25
CA GLU A 7 -4.47 11.65 -13.13
C GLU A 7 -3.66 10.37 -13.35
N ASN A 8 -2.33 10.47 -13.49
CA ASN A 8 -1.45 9.33 -13.75
C ASN A 8 -1.02 8.56 -12.48
N GLN A 9 -1.49 8.95 -11.29
CA GLN A 9 -1.09 8.34 -10.01
C GLN A 9 -2.18 7.43 -9.42
N GLY A 10 -3.21 7.12 -10.22
CA GLY A 10 -4.32 6.25 -9.86
C GLY A 10 -5.28 6.88 -8.85
N ALA A 11 -6.15 6.06 -8.25
CA ALA A 11 -7.23 6.56 -7.42
C ALA A 11 -6.76 7.24 -6.12
N ASN A 12 -7.64 8.12 -5.63
CA ASN A 12 -7.50 8.81 -4.35
C ASN A 12 -7.96 7.93 -3.18
N THR A 13 -7.19 6.90 -2.87
CA THR A 13 -7.41 6.06 -1.70
C THR A 13 -6.18 6.11 -0.79
N SER A 14 -6.39 6.25 0.51
CA SER A 14 -5.34 6.30 1.52
C SER A 14 -5.81 5.72 2.85
N ALA A 15 -4.89 5.14 3.62
CA ALA A 15 -5.14 4.73 5.00
C ALA A 15 -4.07 5.33 5.93
N PHE A 16 -4.02 6.66 5.95
CA PHE A 16 -3.17 7.40 6.88
C PHE A 16 -3.82 7.42 8.27
N THR A 17 -3.46 6.44 9.11
CA THR A 17 -4.03 6.23 10.45
C THR A 17 -3.25 6.93 11.55
N ASP A 18 -2.01 7.28 11.28
CA ASP A 18 -1.09 7.87 12.24
C ASP A 18 -0.51 9.17 11.71
N VAL A 19 -0.04 10.03 12.61
CA VAL A 19 0.68 11.25 12.26
C VAL A 19 1.94 11.42 13.11
N TRP A 20 3.02 11.81 12.46
CA TRP A 20 4.19 12.37 13.11
C TRP A 20 4.04 13.88 13.14
N MET A 21 3.93 14.42 14.35
CA MET A 21 3.73 15.85 14.58
C MET A 21 5.06 16.48 14.96
N PHE A 22 5.40 17.58 14.30
CA PHE A 22 6.55 18.41 14.63
C PHE A 22 6.09 19.82 14.97
N GLN A 23 6.69 20.40 16.02
CA GLN A 23 6.50 21.79 16.40
C GLN A 23 7.87 22.48 16.40
N ASP A 24 7.99 23.62 15.72
CA ASP A 24 9.24 24.38 15.61
C ASP A 24 10.45 23.52 15.18
N GLY A 25 10.20 22.59 14.24
CA GLY A 25 11.21 21.66 13.71
C GLY A 25 11.60 20.50 14.65
N ARG A 26 10.92 20.33 15.78
CA ARG A 26 11.18 19.26 16.75
C ARG A 26 9.99 18.29 16.82
N SER A 27 10.29 17.00 16.92
CA SER A 27 9.25 15.98 17.10
C SER A 27 8.47 16.24 18.39
N SER A 28 7.15 16.36 18.26
CA SER A 28 6.19 16.49 19.37
C SER A 28 5.58 15.13 19.74
N GLY A 29 5.55 14.19 18.81
CA GLY A 29 5.13 12.81 19.06
C GLY A 29 4.51 12.12 17.85
N VAL A 30 4.10 10.88 18.07
CA VAL A 30 3.35 10.06 17.12
C VAL A 30 1.95 9.83 17.68
N TYR A 31 0.92 10.04 16.85
CA TYR A 31 -0.47 9.97 17.29
C TYR A 31 -1.32 9.17 16.30
N GLU A 32 -2.04 8.18 16.82
CA GLU A 32 -3.11 7.51 16.09
C GLU A 32 -4.35 8.40 16.05
N LEU A 33 -4.97 8.50 14.87
CA LEU A 33 -6.12 9.36 14.60
C LEU A 33 -7.46 8.68 14.83
N PRO A 34 -8.53 9.44 15.13
CA PRO A 34 -8.56 10.89 15.35
C PRO A 34 -8.07 11.28 16.76
N ARG A 35 -7.33 12.39 16.87
CA ARG A 35 -6.73 12.82 18.15
C ARG A 35 -6.71 14.33 18.34
N LYS A 36 -6.89 14.77 19.58
CA LYS A 36 -6.51 16.13 20.03
C LYS A 36 -5.04 16.12 20.45
N ILE A 37 -4.22 16.91 19.77
CA ILE A 37 -2.78 16.98 20.00
C ILE A 37 -2.48 18.30 20.72
N PRO A 38 -1.89 18.28 21.94
CA PRO A 38 -1.52 19.50 22.63
C PRO A 38 -0.32 20.16 21.93
N VAL A 39 -0.35 21.49 21.86
CA VAL A 39 0.73 22.31 21.30
C VAL A 39 1.12 23.40 22.30
N VAL A 40 2.39 23.81 22.27
CA VAL A 40 2.85 24.93 23.09
C VAL A 40 2.62 26.23 22.34
N ASN A 41 1.72 27.08 22.80
CA ASN A 41 1.41 28.36 22.16
C ASN A 41 2.13 29.51 22.87
N ASN A 42 3.06 30.17 22.17
CA ASN A 42 3.74 31.39 22.63
C ASN A 42 3.40 32.60 21.73
N GLY A 43 2.14 32.68 21.27
CA GLY A 43 1.62 33.72 20.36
C GLY A 43 1.36 33.20 18.95
N SER A 44 2.13 32.22 18.49
CA SER A 44 1.85 31.44 17.29
C SER A 44 2.37 30.01 17.44
N VAL A 45 1.81 29.09 16.67
CA VAL A 45 2.21 27.68 16.59
C VAL A 45 2.52 27.38 15.14
N SER A 46 3.80 27.16 14.84
CA SER A 46 4.24 26.61 13.56
C SER A 46 4.57 25.14 13.73
N GLY A 47 4.06 24.32 12.82
CA GLY A 47 4.25 22.89 12.88
C GLY A 47 4.11 22.23 11.53
N SER A 48 4.43 20.94 11.53
CA SER A 48 4.31 20.11 10.36
C SER A 48 3.84 18.70 10.74
N ILE A 49 3.13 18.09 9.80
CA ILE A 49 2.53 16.76 9.94
C ILE A 49 3.05 15.89 8.81
N GLN A 50 3.63 14.76 9.16
CA GLN A 50 3.95 13.69 8.22
C GLN A 50 2.92 12.56 8.36
N ALA A 51 2.40 12.09 7.23
CA ALA A 51 1.43 11.02 7.18
C ALA A 51 2.06 9.69 7.63
N GLY A 52 1.35 8.95 8.48
CA GLY A 52 1.75 7.64 8.97
C GLY A 52 0.81 6.53 8.51
N ILE A 53 1.38 5.38 8.16
CA ILE A 53 0.70 4.16 7.72
C ILE A 53 1.00 2.99 8.66
N ARG A 54 0.22 1.91 8.57
CA ARG A 54 0.54 0.60 9.16
C ARG A 54 1.34 -0.24 8.15
N ASP A 55 2.64 -0.39 8.40
CA ASP A 55 3.57 -1.10 7.52
C ASP A 55 3.17 -2.58 7.41
N ASN A 56 3.08 -3.11 6.19
CA ASN A 56 2.67 -4.49 5.89
C ASN A 56 1.31 -4.90 6.48
N GLY A 57 0.41 -3.94 6.72
CA GLY A 57 -0.88 -4.20 7.38
C GLY A 57 -0.77 -4.54 8.87
N ILE A 58 0.41 -4.37 9.49
CA ILE A 58 0.65 -4.70 10.89
C ILE A 58 0.30 -3.49 11.76
N ASN A 59 -0.81 -3.58 12.52
CA ASN A 59 -1.30 -2.49 13.38
C ASN A 59 -0.26 -1.95 14.37
N SER A 60 0.62 -2.81 14.89
CA SER A 60 1.67 -2.42 15.84
C SER A 60 2.92 -1.83 15.18
N SER A 61 2.92 -1.62 13.86
CA SER A 61 4.06 -1.12 13.10
C SER A 61 3.73 0.18 12.35
N PRO A 62 3.49 1.30 13.06
CA PRO A 62 3.34 2.59 12.40
C PRO A 62 4.66 3.03 11.78
N ARG A 63 4.61 3.59 10.57
CA ARG A 63 5.75 4.27 9.92
C ARG A 63 5.30 5.53 9.20
N ILE A 64 6.22 6.50 9.06
CA ILE A 64 6.04 7.64 8.16
C ILE A 64 5.98 7.10 6.74
N TYR A 65 4.95 7.51 5.98
CA TYR A 65 4.83 7.14 4.58
C TYR A 65 5.75 8.02 3.73
N PRO A 66 6.76 7.45 3.05
CA PRO A 66 7.84 8.25 2.48
C PRO A 66 7.43 8.99 1.19
N PHE A 67 6.40 8.51 0.48
CA PHE A 67 6.08 8.99 -0.87
C PHE A 67 5.20 10.22 -0.93
N VAL A 68 4.76 10.75 0.22
CA VAL A 68 3.89 11.93 0.26
C VAL A 68 4.56 13.12 0.94
N ASP A 69 4.08 14.31 0.59
CA ASP A 69 4.57 15.56 1.15
C ASP A 69 4.29 15.72 2.65
N THR A 70 4.89 16.75 3.23
CA THR A 70 4.64 17.14 4.62
C THR A 70 3.62 18.27 4.64
N TYR A 71 2.57 18.12 5.43
CA TYR A 71 1.59 19.18 5.64
C TYR A 71 2.12 20.20 6.64
N ASN A 72 2.35 21.44 6.20
CA ASN A 72 2.86 22.52 7.04
C ASN A 72 1.73 23.47 7.44
N PHE A 73 1.77 23.98 8.67
CA PHE A 73 0.79 24.94 9.15
C PHE A 73 1.41 26.01 10.05
N ASN A 74 0.70 27.14 10.14
CA ASN A 74 0.98 28.21 11.09
C ASN A 74 -0.35 28.73 11.63
N LEU A 75 -0.54 28.66 12.94
CA LEU A 75 -1.78 28.98 13.63
C LEU A 75 -1.52 29.99 14.76
N THR A 76 -2.52 30.78 15.10
CA THR A 76 -2.51 31.67 16.27
C THR A 76 -3.73 31.38 17.13
N PRO A 77 -3.79 30.21 17.80
CA PRO A 77 -4.96 29.83 18.57
C PRO A 77 -5.12 30.68 19.83
N ASP A 78 -6.36 30.90 20.26
CA ASP A 78 -6.64 31.43 21.60
C ASP A 78 -6.36 30.36 22.67
N GLU A 79 -6.22 30.78 23.94
CA GLU A 79 -5.98 29.85 25.05
C GLU A 79 -7.15 28.85 25.20
N GLY A 80 -6.83 27.56 25.10
CA GLY A 80 -7.83 26.48 25.17
C GLY A 80 -8.61 26.23 23.87
N GLU A 81 -8.33 26.98 22.80
CA GLU A 81 -8.95 26.76 21.50
C GLU A 81 -8.56 25.40 20.90
N VAL A 82 -9.53 24.73 20.26
CA VAL A 82 -9.30 23.50 19.50
C VAL A 82 -9.56 23.78 18.02
N ILE A 83 -8.50 23.81 17.24
CA ILE A 83 -8.57 24.03 15.80
C ILE A 83 -8.59 22.68 15.07
N PRO A 84 -9.62 22.37 14.26
CA PRO A 84 -9.61 21.19 13.42
C PRO A 84 -8.62 21.37 12.27
N LEU A 85 -7.73 20.39 12.09
CA LEU A 85 -6.85 20.30 10.92
C LEU A 85 -7.36 19.21 9.98
N LEU A 86 -7.41 19.53 8.69
CA LEU A 86 -7.76 18.61 7.61
C LEU A 86 -6.60 18.53 6.60
N PRO A 87 -5.48 17.85 6.94
CA PRO A 87 -4.37 17.67 6.03
C PRO A 87 -4.79 17.00 4.72
N ILE A 88 -4.31 17.57 3.61
CA ILE A 88 -4.36 17.00 2.27
C ILE A 88 -2.90 16.80 1.83
N PHE A 89 -2.56 15.56 1.51
CA PHE A 89 -1.23 15.15 1.08
C PHE A 89 -1.18 14.94 -0.42
N LYS A 90 0.00 15.10 -1.01
CA LYS A 90 0.28 14.78 -2.41
C LYS A 90 1.48 13.86 -2.49
N TYR A 91 1.54 13.02 -3.50
CA TYR A 91 2.76 12.31 -3.80
C TYR A 91 3.90 13.30 -4.12
N LEU A 92 5.10 12.97 -3.67
CA LEU A 92 6.31 13.73 -4.00
C LEU A 92 6.59 13.61 -5.50
N GLU A 93 7.06 14.69 -6.13
CA GLU A 93 7.42 14.71 -7.56
C GLU A 93 8.52 13.69 -7.91
N THR A 94 9.34 13.29 -6.94
CA THR A 94 10.38 12.27 -7.08
C THR A 94 9.84 10.84 -7.02
N THR A 95 8.55 10.65 -6.73
CA THR A 95 7.95 9.31 -6.65
C THR A 95 7.76 8.73 -8.05
N ASN A 96 8.39 7.59 -8.30
CA ASN A 96 8.23 6.81 -9.51
C ASN A 96 7.13 5.76 -9.32
N PHE A 97 6.18 5.73 -10.25
CA PHE A 97 5.11 4.73 -10.30
C PHE A 97 5.43 3.71 -11.39
N ARG A 98 5.89 2.52 -10.98
CA ARG A 98 6.21 1.41 -11.89
C ARG A 98 4.99 0.63 -12.33
N LEU A 99 3.96 0.66 -11.50
CA LEU A 99 2.66 0.08 -11.74
C LEU A 99 1.60 1.04 -11.21
N VAL A 100 0.55 1.23 -12.00
CA VAL A 100 -0.74 1.78 -11.58
C VAL A 100 -1.80 0.94 -12.27
N ASP A 101 -2.49 0.11 -11.51
CA ASP A 101 -3.54 -0.79 -12.00
C ASP A 101 -4.82 -0.54 -11.21
N ASP A 102 -5.83 -0.04 -11.90
CA ASP A 102 -7.15 0.29 -11.37
C ASP A 102 -8.22 -0.67 -11.90
N PHE A 103 -7.80 -1.78 -12.55
CA PHE A 103 -8.67 -2.82 -13.11
C PHE A 103 -9.75 -2.31 -14.09
N ASN A 104 -9.65 -1.06 -14.59
CA ASN A 104 -10.55 -0.49 -15.57
C ASN A 104 -10.18 -0.94 -17.00
N GLY A 105 -10.43 -2.20 -17.31
CA GLY A 105 -10.33 -2.76 -18.66
C GLY A 105 -9.36 -3.93 -18.78
N ALA A 106 -8.06 -3.68 -18.81
CA ALA A 106 -7.04 -4.72 -18.78
C ALA A 106 -6.12 -4.50 -17.58
N HIS A 107 -5.73 -5.59 -16.91
CA HIS A 107 -4.84 -5.56 -15.75
C HIS A 107 -3.47 -6.16 -16.08
N GLN A 108 -2.49 -5.91 -15.22
CA GLN A 108 -1.09 -6.33 -15.39
C GLN A 108 -0.83 -7.73 -14.85
N PHE A 109 -1.76 -8.33 -14.13
CA PHE A 109 -1.69 -9.74 -13.71
C PHE A 109 -2.07 -10.66 -14.87
N GLY A 110 -1.33 -11.74 -15.05
CA GLY A 110 -1.58 -12.66 -16.15
C GLY A 110 -0.47 -13.67 -16.40
N PHE A 111 0.53 -13.71 -15.52
CA PHE A 111 1.47 -14.82 -15.46
C PHE A 111 0.94 -15.83 -14.43
N ASP A 112 0.47 -16.97 -14.93
CA ASP A 112 0.03 -18.10 -14.10
C ASP A 112 1.26 -18.78 -13.46
N GLU A 113 1.31 -18.76 -12.13
CA GLU A 113 2.40 -19.36 -11.36
C GLU A 113 2.08 -20.75 -10.79
N ASP A 114 0.79 -21.08 -10.63
CA ASP A 114 0.37 -22.39 -10.11
C ASP A 114 0.07 -23.43 -11.20
N GLY A 115 -0.04 -22.98 -12.45
CA GLY A 115 -0.30 -23.82 -13.61
C GLY A 115 -1.77 -24.24 -13.75
N VAL A 116 -2.69 -23.52 -13.10
CA VAL A 116 -4.13 -23.75 -13.11
C VAL A 116 -4.83 -22.66 -13.92
N ASP A 117 -4.77 -22.78 -15.26
CA ASP A 117 -5.39 -21.86 -16.23
C ASP A 117 -6.88 -21.50 -15.98
N SER A 118 -7.62 -22.34 -15.24
CA SER A 118 -9.04 -22.11 -14.95
C SER A 118 -9.31 -21.08 -13.85
N ILE A 119 -8.30 -20.75 -13.05
CA ILE A 119 -8.40 -19.81 -11.92
C ILE A 119 -7.52 -18.61 -12.24
N ARG A 120 -8.09 -17.41 -12.21
CA ARG A 120 -7.40 -16.16 -12.53
C ARG A 120 -8.09 -14.98 -11.87
N ILE A 121 -7.40 -13.85 -11.85
CA ILE A 121 -8.00 -12.57 -11.53
C ILE A 121 -8.94 -12.15 -12.68
N GLU A 122 -10.22 -12.02 -12.37
CA GLU A 122 -11.24 -11.51 -13.29
C GLU A 122 -11.48 -10.02 -13.05
N ILE A 123 -12.03 -9.30 -14.03
CA ILE A 123 -12.52 -7.93 -13.82
C ILE A 123 -14.05 -7.97 -13.61
N THR A 124 -14.54 -7.31 -12.56
CA THR A 124 -15.98 -7.17 -12.29
C THR A 124 -16.62 -6.12 -13.19
N ASP A 125 -17.95 -6.11 -13.26
CA ASP A 125 -18.70 -5.05 -13.97
C ASP A 125 -18.46 -3.65 -13.36
N GLU A 126 -18.00 -3.59 -12.11
CA GLU A 126 -17.67 -2.35 -11.38
C GLU A 126 -16.21 -1.91 -11.60
N GLY A 127 -15.41 -2.68 -12.35
CA GLY A 127 -14.01 -2.36 -12.64
C GLY A 127 -13.03 -2.78 -11.54
N GLU A 128 -13.35 -3.81 -10.76
CA GLU A 128 -12.49 -4.31 -9.68
C GLU A 128 -11.85 -5.65 -10.11
N GLY A 129 -10.65 -5.97 -9.61
CA GLY A 129 -10.10 -7.32 -9.71
C GLY A 129 -10.85 -8.28 -8.77
N LEU A 130 -11.17 -9.48 -9.23
CA LEU A 130 -11.92 -10.49 -8.49
C LEU A 130 -11.27 -11.87 -8.62
N ILE A 131 -10.89 -12.43 -7.47
CA ILE A 131 -10.45 -13.81 -7.31
C ILE A 131 -11.62 -14.62 -6.73
N LYS A 132 -12.00 -15.72 -7.39
CA LYS A 132 -13.01 -16.69 -6.91
C LYS A 132 -12.36 -18.03 -6.71
N LEU A 133 -12.48 -18.61 -5.51
CA LEU A 133 -11.96 -19.94 -5.19
C LEU A 133 -13.07 -20.81 -4.59
N GLN A 134 -13.29 -21.98 -5.16
CA GLN A 134 -14.08 -23.04 -4.54
C GLN A 134 -13.31 -23.68 -3.38
N PRO A 135 -13.98 -24.42 -2.47
CA PRO A 135 -13.29 -25.21 -1.45
C PRO A 135 -12.26 -26.16 -2.08
N GLY A 136 -11.01 -26.14 -1.60
CA GLY A 136 -9.94 -26.97 -2.15
C GLY A 136 -9.09 -26.31 -3.24
N GLU A 137 -9.43 -25.10 -3.67
CA GLU A 137 -8.70 -24.36 -4.70
C GLU A 137 -7.74 -23.33 -4.08
N LEU A 138 -6.67 -23.03 -4.82
CA LEU A 138 -5.73 -21.95 -4.55
C LEU A 138 -5.48 -21.18 -5.84
N ILE A 139 -4.92 -19.98 -5.72
CA ILE A 139 -4.39 -19.20 -6.84
C ILE A 139 -2.98 -18.71 -6.51
N GLN A 140 -2.10 -18.70 -7.51
CA GLN A 140 -0.89 -17.90 -7.56
C GLN A 140 -0.79 -17.23 -8.93
N GLU A 141 -0.92 -15.91 -8.97
CA GLU A 141 -0.85 -15.14 -10.21
C GLU A 141 0.09 -13.95 -10.04
N ALA A 142 1.01 -13.80 -10.99
CA ALA A 142 1.98 -12.72 -11.01
C ALA A 142 1.72 -11.71 -12.12
N THR A 143 2.33 -10.54 -12.01
CA THR A 143 2.32 -9.55 -13.08
C THR A 143 2.97 -10.12 -14.34
N ALA A 144 2.34 -9.98 -15.51
CA ALA A 144 2.90 -10.40 -16.79
C ALA A 144 4.21 -9.66 -17.15
N LEU A 145 4.37 -8.43 -16.64
CA LEU A 145 5.58 -7.64 -16.80
C LEU A 145 6.57 -7.90 -15.65
N VAL A 146 7.86 -7.99 -16.03
CA VAL A 146 8.98 -7.95 -15.09
C VAL A 146 9.45 -6.51 -14.94
N PHE A 147 9.41 -5.99 -13.72
CA PHE A 147 9.90 -4.65 -13.37
C PHE A 147 11.40 -4.70 -13.11
N ASN A 148 12.18 -4.21 -14.08
CA ASN A 148 13.64 -4.07 -13.95
C ASN A 148 14.01 -2.76 -13.25
N GLU A 149 15.28 -2.57 -12.92
CA GLU A 149 15.82 -1.29 -12.39
C GLU A 149 15.10 -0.79 -11.12
N ILE A 150 14.57 -1.71 -10.32
CA ILE A 150 14.04 -1.37 -8.99
C ILE A 150 15.21 -1.09 -8.05
N PRO A 151 15.20 0.02 -7.28
CA PRO A 151 16.30 0.38 -6.40
C PRO A 151 16.63 -0.72 -5.38
N GLN A 152 17.92 -0.99 -5.22
CA GLN A 152 18.46 -1.97 -4.24
C GLN A 152 19.41 -1.31 -3.23
N ASP A 153 19.36 0.02 -3.12
CA ASP A 153 20.29 0.83 -2.32
C ASP A 153 19.76 1.20 -0.93
N GLY A 154 18.60 0.67 -0.54
CA GLY A 154 17.90 1.06 0.70
C GLY A 154 16.78 2.07 0.49
N SER A 155 16.63 2.63 -0.72
CA SER A 155 15.53 3.54 -1.03
C SER A 155 14.18 2.79 -0.90
N PRO A 156 13.14 3.42 -0.32
CA PRO A 156 11.83 2.79 -0.15
C PRO A 156 11.26 2.23 -1.45
N VAL A 157 10.76 0.99 -1.39
CA VAL A 157 9.96 0.35 -2.44
C VAL A 157 8.70 -0.21 -1.81
N TYR A 158 7.53 0.26 -2.25
CA TYR A 158 6.24 -0.13 -1.67
C TYR A 158 5.22 -0.55 -2.71
N LEU A 159 4.35 -1.48 -2.33
CA LEU A 159 3.09 -1.76 -3.01
C LEU A 159 1.93 -1.14 -2.22
N GLU A 160 1.13 -0.30 -2.87
CA GLU A 160 -0.21 0.04 -2.39
C GLU A 160 -1.23 -0.91 -3.01
N ILE A 161 -2.23 -1.31 -2.24
CA ILE A 161 -3.36 -2.12 -2.72
C ILE A 161 -4.61 -1.83 -1.89
N ASP A 162 -5.74 -1.68 -2.57
CA ASP A 162 -7.05 -1.75 -1.94
C ASP A 162 -7.58 -3.18 -2.04
N TYR A 163 -8.13 -3.72 -0.96
CA TYR A 163 -8.65 -5.09 -0.92
C TYR A 163 -9.86 -5.25 0.01
N LYS A 164 -10.72 -6.22 -0.29
CA LYS A 164 -11.81 -6.72 0.58
C LYS A 164 -12.08 -8.19 0.24
N GLY A 165 -12.66 -8.95 1.17
CA GLY A 165 -13.03 -10.33 0.90
C GLY A 165 -13.23 -11.15 2.16
N ASN A 166 -13.47 -12.44 1.94
CA ASN A 166 -13.66 -13.44 3.00
C ASN A 166 -12.52 -14.46 3.10
N LEU A 167 -11.41 -14.22 2.41
CA LEU A 167 -10.21 -15.04 2.45
C LEU A 167 -8.97 -14.14 2.51
N ASP A 168 -7.96 -14.56 3.27
CA ASP A 168 -6.71 -13.82 3.41
C ASP A 168 -5.98 -13.76 2.05
N LEU A 169 -5.29 -12.65 1.81
CA LEU A 169 -4.62 -12.35 0.55
C LEU A 169 -3.11 -12.32 0.76
N ASP A 170 -2.38 -13.19 0.08
CA ASP A 170 -0.93 -13.26 0.15
C ASP A 170 -0.28 -12.41 -0.95
N LEU A 171 0.75 -11.66 -0.56
CA LEU A 171 1.50 -10.75 -1.43
C LEU A 171 3.00 -11.07 -1.34
N GLY A 172 3.63 -11.13 -2.51
CA GLY A 172 5.03 -11.48 -2.62
C GLY A 172 5.71 -10.91 -3.85
N LEU A 173 6.95 -11.32 -4.04
CA LEU A 173 7.75 -11.00 -5.22
C LEU A 173 8.30 -12.27 -5.86
N ILE A 174 8.48 -12.19 -7.18
CA ILE A 174 9.25 -13.15 -7.96
C ILE A 174 10.45 -12.41 -8.54
N GLY A 175 11.64 -12.69 -8.01
CA GLY A 175 12.91 -12.14 -8.48
C GLY A 175 13.45 -12.94 -9.66
N ILE A 176 13.93 -12.25 -10.69
CA ILE A 176 14.41 -12.83 -11.95
C ILE A 176 15.78 -12.26 -12.31
N THR A 177 16.72 -13.13 -12.67
CA THR A 177 18.04 -12.76 -13.21
C THR A 177 18.51 -13.84 -14.18
N GLY A 178 18.38 -13.57 -15.48
CA GLY A 178 18.56 -14.59 -16.52
C GLY A 178 17.59 -15.75 -16.32
N GLU A 179 18.12 -16.96 -16.12
CA GLU A 179 17.34 -18.17 -15.83
C GLU A 179 17.07 -18.38 -14.32
N SER A 180 17.70 -17.58 -13.45
CA SER A 180 17.50 -17.71 -12.00
C SER A 180 16.20 -17.06 -11.58
N VAL A 181 15.38 -17.80 -10.84
CA VAL A 181 14.09 -17.35 -10.31
C VAL A 181 14.06 -17.57 -8.80
N PHE A 182 13.59 -16.58 -8.05
CA PHE A 182 13.34 -16.63 -6.61
C PHE A 182 11.91 -16.22 -6.33
N LYS A 183 11.19 -16.98 -5.51
CA LYS A 183 9.80 -16.68 -5.12
C LYS A 183 9.72 -16.55 -3.61
N ASP A 184 9.13 -15.47 -3.13
CA ASP A 184 8.90 -15.27 -1.69
C ASP A 184 7.57 -14.56 -1.43
N TYR A 185 6.69 -15.23 -0.69
CA TYR A 185 5.45 -14.65 -0.16
C TYR A 185 5.76 -14.05 1.20
N PHE A 186 5.71 -12.73 1.26
CA PHE A 186 6.23 -12.00 2.40
C PHE A 186 5.14 -11.54 3.36
N VAL A 187 3.96 -11.17 2.83
CA VAL A 187 2.87 -10.62 3.65
C VAL A 187 1.56 -11.34 3.36
N SER A 188 0.87 -11.73 4.42
CA SER A 188 -0.52 -12.21 4.36
C SER A 188 -1.44 -11.17 4.97
N LEU A 189 -2.29 -10.56 4.13
CA LEU A 189 -3.27 -9.57 4.53
C LEU A 189 -4.54 -10.26 5.02
N ARG A 190 -4.91 -9.96 6.27
CA ARG A 190 -6.14 -10.49 6.86
C ARG A 190 -7.37 -9.97 6.14
N SER A 191 -8.26 -10.91 5.81
CA SER A 191 -9.56 -10.68 5.19
C SER A 191 -10.45 -9.74 5.99
N GLU A 192 -11.17 -8.90 5.26
CA GLU A 192 -12.27 -8.11 5.81
C GLU A 192 -13.31 -7.81 4.74
N ASN A 193 -14.58 -7.78 5.14
CA ASN A 193 -15.70 -7.54 4.23
C ASN A 193 -15.87 -6.08 3.81
N THR A 194 -14.99 -5.18 4.27
CA THR A 194 -14.97 -3.76 3.91
C THR A 194 -13.65 -3.45 3.22
N TRP A 195 -13.70 -2.50 2.27
CA TRP A 195 -12.50 -2.03 1.58
C TRP A 195 -11.47 -1.50 2.57
N LYS A 196 -10.24 -2.00 2.45
CA LYS A 196 -9.07 -1.57 3.19
C LYS A 196 -7.94 -1.26 2.23
N LYS A 197 -7.14 -0.25 2.58
CA LYS A 197 -5.87 0.00 1.92
C LYS A 197 -4.73 -0.59 2.74
N ALA A 198 -3.84 -1.32 2.07
CA ALA A 198 -2.59 -1.81 2.63
C ALA A 198 -1.39 -1.22 1.91
N TYR A 199 -0.28 -1.14 2.65
CA TYR A 199 1.01 -0.65 2.19
C TYR A 199 2.05 -1.73 2.49
N ILE A 200 2.56 -2.38 1.47
CA ILE A 200 3.53 -3.48 1.60
C ILE A 200 4.92 -2.95 1.30
N ASN A 201 5.81 -3.02 2.28
CA ASN A 201 7.19 -2.62 2.16
C ASN A 201 8.02 -3.79 1.61
N PHE A 202 8.50 -3.64 0.38
CA PHE A 202 9.35 -4.62 -0.28
C PHE A 202 10.85 -4.30 -0.19
N THR A 203 11.21 -3.17 0.39
CA THR A 203 12.58 -2.62 0.41
C THR A 203 13.62 -3.67 0.86
N ASP A 204 13.43 -4.25 2.06
CA ASP A 204 14.40 -5.20 2.62
C ASP A 204 14.47 -6.51 1.83
N LEU A 205 13.33 -6.97 1.30
CA LEU A 205 13.25 -8.20 0.50
C LEU A 205 14.00 -8.05 -0.83
N ILE A 206 13.84 -6.90 -1.50
CA ILE A 206 14.53 -6.58 -2.75
C ILE A 206 16.05 -6.50 -2.53
N ILE A 207 16.50 -5.85 -1.46
CA ILE A 207 17.93 -5.75 -1.12
C ILE A 207 18.52 -7.12 -0.80
N ALA A 208 17.81 -7.92 0.00
CA ALA A 208 18.29 -9.23 0.42
C ALA A 208 18.34 -10.23 -0.74
N SER A 209 17.42 -10.15 -1.70
CA SER A 209 17.33 -11.07 -2.83
C SER A 209 18.25 -10.68 -4.00
N GLY A 210 18.38 -9.38 -4.30
CA GLY A 210 19.39 -8.86 -5.23
C GLY A 210 19.20 -9.24 -6.71
N PHE A 211 17.96 -9.46 -7.15
CA PHE A 211 17.63 -9.81 -8.55
C PHE A 211 17.46 -8.59 -9.45
N ASP A 212 17.82 -8.72 -10.73
CA ASP A 212 17.74 -7.64 -11.73
C ASP A 212 16.31 -7.16 -12.03
N GLY A 213 15.32 -8.06 -11.92
CA GLY A 213 13.92 -7.77 -12.18
C GLY A 213 12.98 -8.48 -11.21
N TYR A 214 11.80 -7.90 -11.01
CA TYR A 214 10.79 -8.43 -10.10
C TYR A 214 9.41 -8.45 -10.75
N GLN A 215 8.63 -9.50 -10.49
CA GLN A 215 7.18 -9.50 -10.68
C GLN A 215 6.50 -9.42 -9.31
N ILE A 216 5.33 -8.80 -9.24
CA ILE A 216 4.48 -8.85 -8.05
C ILE A 216 3.63 -10.11 -8.16
N VAL A 217 3.60 -10.93 -7.11
CA VAL A 217 2.75 -12.12 -7.06
C VAL A 217 1.67 -11.96 -6.00
N ILE A 218 0.45 -12.34 -6.39
CA ILE A 218 -0.72 -12.42 -5.54
C ILE A 218 -1.05 -13.90 -5.37
N GLY A 219 -1.39 -14.29 -4.14
CA GLY A 219 -1.84 -15.64 -3.84
C GLY A 219 -3.01 -15.66 -2.87
N ALA A 220 -3.77 -16.75 -2.91
CA ALA A 220 -4.77 -17.07 -1.90
C ALA A 220 -5.00 -18.58 -1.87
N ASP A 221 -5.25 -19.13 -0.68
CA ASP A 221 -5.42 -20.57 -0.47
C ASP A 221 -6.74 -20.88 0.24
N ASN A 222 -7.70 -21.44 -0.50
CA ASN A 222 -9.00 -21.87 0.01
C ASN A 222 -9.06 -23.38 0.30
N SER A 223 -7.90 -24.04 0.46
CA SER A 223 -7.80 -25.50 0.61
C SER A 223 -8.46 -26.04 1.89
N ILE A 224 -8.50 -25.23 2.95
CA ILE A 224 -8.98 -25.67 4.28
C ILE A 224 -10.40 -25.19 4.62
N ASN A 225 -10.99 -24.32 3.79
CA ASN A 225 -12.32 -23.77 4.04
C ASN A 225 -13.40 -24.62 3.40
N THR A 226 -14.65 -24.38 3.79
CA THR A 226 -15.82 -25.17 3.34
C THR A 226 -16.78 -24.39 2.44
N THR A 227 -16.49 -23.11 2.18
CA THR A 227 -17.32 -22.23 1.35
C THR A 227 -16.52 -21.58 0.24
N GLU A 228 -17.21 -21.13 -0.81
CA GLU A 228 -16.63 -20.27 -1.83
C GLU A 228 -16.00 -19.02 -1.21
N ALA A 229 -14.80 -18.70 -1.66
CA ALA A 229 -14.08 -17.49 -1.31
C ALA A 229 -14.12 -16.49 -2.46
N LYS A 230 -14.25 -15.20 -2.09
CA LYS A 230 -14.14 -14.06 -2.99
C LYS A 230 -13.22 -13.04 -2.38
N ILE A 231 -12.21 -12.66 -3.14
CA ILE A 231 -11.31 -11.55 -2.81
C ILE A 231 -11.42 -10.54 -3.94
N TYR A 232 -11.66 -9.29 -3.57
CA TYR A 232 -11.66 -8.16 -4.47
C TYR A 232 -10.40 -7.33 -4.22
N ILE A 233 -9.75 -6.91 -5.28
CA ILE A 233 -8.55 -6.08 -5.26
C ILE A 233 -8.72 -4.91 -6.23
N ASP A 234 -8.14 -3.77 -5.89
CA ASP A 234 -8.19 -2.58 -6.73
C ASP A 234 -7.01 -1.64 -6.39
N ASN A 235 -6.77 -0.64 -7.23
CA ASN A 235 -5.84 0.48 -7.01
C ASN A 235 -4.44 0.03 -6.60
N ILE A 236 -3.90 -0.95 -7.33
CA ILE A 236 -2.57 -1.49 -7.09
C ILE A 236 -1.52 -0.54 -7.65
N LYS A 237 -0.55 -0.16 -6.82
CA LYS A 237 0.54 0.74 -7.24
C LYS A 237 1.87 0.26 -6.72
N LEU A 238 2.90 0.23 -7.58
CA LEU A 238 4.29 -0.04 -7.19
C LEU A 238 5.06 1.27 -7.23
N LEU A 239 5.56 1.71 -6.07
CA LEU A 239 6.21 3.01 -5.88
C LEU A 239 7.66 2.85 -5.42
N HIS A 240 8.53 3.70 -5.95
CA HIS A 240 9.89 3.92 -5.44
C HIS A 240 10.37 5.36 -5.74
N PHE A 241 11.63 5.68 -5.42
CA PHE A 241 12.28 6.94 -5.82
C PHE A 241 13.23 6.73 -7.01
#